data_AF-A0A0J8G823-F1
#
_entry.id   AF-A0A0J8G823-F1
#
_cell.length_a   1.000
_cell.length_b   1.000
_cell.length_c   1.000
_cell.angle_alpha   90.00
_cell.angle_beta   90.00
_cell.angle_gamma   90.00
#
_symmetry.space_group_name_H-M   'P 1'
#
loop_
_entity.id
_entity.type
_entity.pdbx_description
1 polymer ?
#
loop_
_entity_poly.entity_id
_entity_poly.type
_entity_poly.pdbx_seq_one_letter_code
_entity_poly.pdbx_strand_id
1 'polypeptide(L)'
;MKLHKELKKLEETLIEYHSIDIKRNQIKFQLIDPDFDKKIELIFNKVSGFYFVNGYELSRYSTKDYEYGEKRELLSVVYDNSKEQKLIIKSRDTFYNGFDVSFNFTLEFMEGLLLIEADEIEIDGVGYNHLINHIG
;
A
#
# COMPACT_ATOMS: atom_id res chain seq x y z
N MET A 1 14.22 11.06 -1.83
CA MET A 1 15.54 10.61 -1.31
C MET A 1 15.50 10.06 0.11
N LYS A 2 14.93 10.74 1.13
CA LYS A 2 14.82 10.17 2.49
C LYS A 2 13.70 9.12 2.62
N LEU A 3 12.49 9.43 2.17
CA LEU A 3 11.35 8.51 2.21
C LEU A 3 11.64 7.18 1.48
N HIS A 4 12.12 7.22 0.23
CA HIS A 4 12.49 6.02 -0.53
C HIS A 4 13.48 5.10 0.22
N LYS A 5 14.40 5.67 0.99
CA LYS A 5 15.36 4.86 1.76
C LYS A 5 14.69 4.16 2.95
N GLU A 6 13.72 4.81 3.58
CA GLU A 6 12.95 4.18 4.67
C GLU A 6 12.01 3.11 4.15
N LEU A 7 11.32 3.35 3.03
CA LEU A 7 10.43 2.37 2.41
C LEU A 7 11.15 1.08 2.01
N LYS A 8 12.41 1.18 1.54
CA LYS A 8 13.25 0.01 1.25
C LYS A 8 13.54 -0.87 2.46
N LYS A 9 13.45 -0.33 3.68
CA LYS A 9 13.63 -1.14 4.91
C LYS A 9 12.37 -1.93 5.28
N LEU A 10 11.27 -1.70 4.57
CA LEU A 10 9.99 -2.40 4.79
C LEU A 10 9.84 -3.59 3.84
N GLU A 11 10.79 -3.81 2.94
CA GLU A 11 10.82 -4.98 2.05
C GLU A 11 10.86 -6.26 2.88
N GLU A 12 10.12 -7.28 2.43
CA GLU A 12 10.04 -8.61 3.06
C GLU A 12 9.56 -8.61 4.52
N THR A 13 8.83 -7.57 4.95
CA THR A 13 8.26 -7.51 6.30
C THR A 13 6.95 -8.28 6.42
N LEU A 14 6.63 -8.77 7.62
CA LEU A 14 5.40 -9.50 7.89
C LEU A 14 4.33 -8.58 8.47
N ILE A 15 3.11 -8.62 7.93
CA ILE A 15 1.97 -7.87 8.44
C ILE A 15 1.38 -8.63 9.64
N GLU A 16 1.56 -8.05 10.83
CA GLU A 16 0.95 -8.54 12.08
C GLU A 16 -0.50 -8.04 12.20
N TYR A 17 -0.73 -6.77 11.88
CA TYR A 17 -2.03 -6.13 12.00
C TYR A 17 -2.21 -5.05 10.94
N HIS A 18 -3.45 -4.83 10.52
CA HIS A 18 -3.82 -3.68 9.71
C HIS A 18 -5.17 -3.12 10.15
N SER A 19 -5.39 -1.82 9.89
CA SER A 19 -6.67 -1.16 10.17
C SER A 19 -6.92 -0.02 9.20
N ILE A 20 -8.20 0.24 8.96
CA ILE A 20 -8.69 1.37 8.17
C ILE A 20 -9.60 2.18 9.09
N ASP A 21 -9.19 3.43 9.37
CA ASP A 21 -10.00 4.38 10.12
C ASP A 21 -10.58 5.42 9.14
N ILE A 22 -11.84 5.20 8.78
CA ILE A 22 -12.60 6.06 7.86
C ILE A 22 -12.83 7.46 8.44
N LYS A 23 -12.93 7.60 9.78
CA LYS A 23 -13.17 8.92 10.39
C LYS A 23 -11.93 9.79 10.35
N ARG A 24 -10.75 9.17 10.38
CA ARG A 24 -9.45 9.85 10.34
C ARG A 24 -8.80 9.85 8.97
N ASN A 25 -9.42 9.23 7.96
CA ASN A 25 -8.82 9.02 6.63
C ASN A 25 -7.43 8.38 6.75
N GLN A 26 -7.35 7.29 7.50
CA GLN A 26 -6.08 6.65 7.87
C GLN A 26 -6.09 5.16 7.54
N ILE A 27 -4.96 4.66 7.02
CA ILE A 27 -4.68 3.24 6.92
C ILE A 27 -3.40 2.98 7.71
N LYS A 28 -3.45 2.00 8.62
CA LYS A 28 -2.31 1.65 9.48
C LYS A 28 -1.95 0.18 9.32
N PHE A 29 -0.66 -0.09 9.29
CA PHE A 29 -0.06 -1.43 9.35
C PHE A 29 0.88 -1.52 10.55
N GLN A 30 0.81 -2.65 11.24
CA GLN A 30 1.84 -3.11 12.15
C GLN A 30 2.64 -4.19 11.42
N LEU A 31 3.90 -3.91 11.17
CA LEU A 31 4.83 -4.78 10.47
C LEU A 31 5.80 -5.40 11.47
N ILE A 32 6.32 -6.58 11.15
CA ILE A 32 7.39 -7.27 11.87
C ILE A 32 8.53 -7.49 10.88
N ASP A 33 9.71 -6.99 11.24
CA ASP A 33 10.97 -7.36 10.59
C ASP A 33 11.32 -8.81 10.97
N PRO A 34 11.39 -9.75 10.01
CA PRO A 34 11.57 -11.17 10.31
C PRO A 34 12.96 -11.48 10.89
N ASP A 35 13.98 -10.67 10.60
CA ASP A 35 15.36 -10.92 11.04
C ASP A 35 15.60 -10.44 12.48
N PHE A 36 14.89 -9.39 12.89
CA PHE A 36 15.12 -8.71 14.18
C PHE A 36 13.93 -8.79 15.15
N ASP A 37 12.81 -9.41 14.74
CA ASP A 37 11.51 -9.40 15.44
C ASP A 37 11.09 -7.99 15.87
N LYS A 38 11.53 -6.99 15.09
CA LYS A 38 11.29 -5.59 15.37
C LYS A 38 9.93 -5.20 14.82
N LYS A 39 9.08 -4.66 15.70
CA LYS A 39 7.80 -4.07 15.30
C LYS A 39 8.03 -2.71 14.64
N ILE A 40 7.44 -2.53 13.46
CA ILE A 40 7.48 -1.28 12.69
C ILE A 40 6.06 -0.79 12.49
N GLU A 41 5.80 0.47 12.82
CA GLU A 41 4.51 1.11 12.60
C GLU A 41 4.52 1.90 11.28
N LEU A 42 3.59 1.59 10.38
CA LEU A 42 3.41 2.27 9.10
C LEU A 42 2.01 2.86 9.02
N ILE A 43 1.91 4.18 8.92
CA ILE A 43 0.62 4.88 8.91
C ILE A 43 0.53 5.77 7.68
N PHE A 44 -0.49 5.54 6.85
CA PHE A 44 -0.90 6.45 5.79
C PHE A 44 -1.98 7.37 6.35
N ASN A 45 -1.75 8.68 6.27
CA ASN A 45 -2.66 9.72 6.74
C ASN A 45 -3.18 10.53 5.56
N LYS A 46 -4.33 11.21 5.77
CA LYS A 46 -5.03 11.95 4.71
C LYS A 46 -5.24 11.10 3.45
N VAL A 47 -5.68 9.87 3.66
CA VAL A 47 -5.97 8.93 2.57
C VAL A 47 -7.24 9.38 1.85
N SER A 48 -7.12 9.68 0.56
CA SER A 48 -8.24 10.08 -0.30
C SER A 48 -8.82 8.91 -1.08
N GLY A 49 -8.04 7.85 -1.28
CA GLY A 49 -8.48 6.64 -1.97
C GLY A 49 -7.55 5.46 -1.73
N PHE A 50 -8.12 4.26 -1.80
CA PHE A 50 -7.34 3.03 -1.85
C PHE A 50 -8.07 1.97 -2.66
N TYR A 51 -7.32 1.09 -3.33
CA TYR A 51 -7.86 0.02 -4.14
C TYR A 51 -7.03 -1.25 -4.01
N PHE A 52 -7.71 -2.37 -3.77
CA PHE A 52 -7.06 -3.68 -3.68
C PHE A 52 -7.19 -4.42 -5.01
N VAL A 53 -6.06 -4.76 -5.61
CA VAL A 53 -5.97 -5.53 -6.85
C VAL A 53 -5.63 -6.98 -6.49
N ASN A 54 -6.64 -7.86 -6.55
CA ASN A 54 -6.46 -9.30 -6.35
C ASN A 54 -5.99 -10.00 -7.63
N GLY A 55 -5.14 -11.02 -7.49
CA GLY A 55 -4.88 -11.95 -8.58
C GLY A 55 -4.09 -11.35 -9.74
N TYR A 56 -3.21 -10.39 -9.45
CA TYR A 56 -2.25 -9.84 -10.42
C TYR A 56 -1.25 -10.90 -10.94
N GLU A 57 -1.20 -12.05 -10.28
CA GLU A 57 -0.22 -13.11 -10.47
C GLU A 57 -0.95 -14.42 -10.86
N LEU A 58 -1.06 -14.70 -12.16
CA LEU A 58 -1.46 -16.04 -12.64
C LEU A 58 -0.34 -17.09 -12.45
N SER A 59 0.89 -16.73 -12.01
CA SER A 59 2.02 -17.66 -12.20
C SER A 59 3.30 -17.61 -11.34
N ARG A 60 3.54 -16.76 -10.33
CA ARG A 60 4.88 -16.80 -9.66
C ARG A 60 5.04 -17.68 -8.41
N TYR A 61 4.00 -17.94 -7.62
CA TYR A 61 4.17 -18.72 -6.38
C TYR A 61 3.02 -19.71 -6.13
N SER A 62 2.88 -20.71 -7.01
CA SER A 62 2.15 -21.93 -6.66
C SER A 62 3.08 -22.89 -5.88
N THR A 63 3.58 -22.47 -4.73
CA THR A 63 4.21 -23.41 -3.80
C THR A 63 3.10 -24.03 -2.97
N LYS A 64 2.98 -25.37 -3.05
CA LYS A 64 2.00 -26.18 -2.29
C LYS A 64 2.18 -26.12 -0.77
N ASP A 65 3.17 -25.37 -0.29
CA ASP A 65 3.59 -25.26 1.12
C ASP A 65 3.16 -23.95 1.79
N TYR A 66 2.28 -23.15 1.16
CA TYR A 66 1.74 -21.96 1.81
C TYR A 66 0.79 -22.40 2.94
N GLU A 67 1.27 -22.36 4.18
CA GLU A 67 0.42 -22.45 5.37
C GLU A 67 -0.51 -21.23 5.37
N TYR A 68 -1.68 -21.44 4.77
CA TYR A 68 -2.85 -20.58 4.87
C TYR A 68 -3.09 -20.29 6.35
N GLY A 69 -2.81 -19.07 6.82
CA GLY A 69 -3.26 -18.71 8.17
C GLY A 69 -2.73 -17.44 8.78
N GLU A 70 -1.41 -17.29 8.94
CA GLU A 70 -0.97 -16.52 10.13
C GLU A 70 -0.31 -15.17 9.88
N LYS A 71 0.45 -14.95 8.78
CA LYS A 71 1.08 -13.65 8.49
C LYS A 71 1.19 -13.41 6.98
N ARG A 72 0.72 -12.26 6.49
CA ARG A 72 0.89 -11.84 5.09
C ARG A 72 2.21 -11.12 4.93
N GLU A 73 2.99 -11.51 3.92
CA GLU A 73 4.26 -10.87 3.59
C GLU A 73 4.02 -9.62 2.73
N LEU A 74 4.60 -8.49 3.17
CA LEU A 74 4.72 -7.25 2.41
C LEU A 74 6.05 -7.29 1.67
N LEU A 75 5.99 -7.46 0.36
CA LEU A 75 7.17 -7.60 -0.48
C LEU A 75 7.87 -6.25 -0.67
N SER A 76 7.09 -5.21 -0.93
CA SER A 76 7.64 -3.87 -1.12
C SER A 76 6.60 -2.77 -0.87
N VAL A 77 7.10 -1.56 -0.59
CA VAL A 77 6.31 -0.32 -0.60
C VAL A 77 6.97 0.66 -1.54
N VAL A 78 6.30 0.98 -2.64
CA VAL A 78 6.79 1.90 -3.66
C VAL A 78 6.06 3.23 -3.54
N TYR A 79 6.81 4.33 -3.51
CA TYR A 79 6.27 5.69 -3.59
C TYR A 79 6.70 6.36 -4.89
N ASP A 80 5.72 6.84 -5.63
CA ASP A 80 5.90 7.63 -6.83
C ASP A 80 4.75 8.63 -6.97
N ASN A 81 5.09 9.90 -7.12
CA ASN A 81 4.14 11.01 -7.29
C ASN A 81 4.22 11.57 -8.71
N SER A 82 4.62 10.73 -9.66
CA SER A 82 4.45 11.02 -11.08
C SER A 82 2.94 11.06 -11.41
N LYS A 83 2.54 11.97 -12.31
CA LYS A 83 1.14 12.06 -12.78
C LYS A 83 0.67 10.83 -13.57
N GLU A 84 1.55 9.84 -13.74
CA GLU A 84 1.38 8.69 -14.62
C GLU A 84 0.79 7.48 -13.89
N GLN A 85 0.78 7.47 -12.56
CA GLN A 85 0.17 6.39 -11.78
C GLN A 85 -1.35 6.57 -11.66
N LYS A 86 -2.07 5.90 -12.57
CA LYS A 86 -3.53 5.94 -12.66
C LYS A 86 -4.14 4.55 -12.79
N LEU A 87 -5.19 4.31 -12.03
CA LEU A 87 -6.05 3.15 -12.17
C LEU A 87 -7.34 3.54 -12.87
N ILE A 88 -7.53 3.04 -14.09
CA ILE A 88 -8.76 3.25 -14.86
C ILE A 88 -9.66 2.03 -14.69
N ILE A 89 -10.71 2.17 -13.86
CA ILE A 89 -11.72 1.13 -13.69
C ILE A 89 -12.85 1.41 -14.68
N LYS A 90 -12.92 0.62 -15.76
CA LYS A 90 -13.99 0.74 -16.76
C LYS A 90 -15.27 0.06 -16.27
N SER A 91 -16.36 0.81 -16.26
CA SER A 91 -17.71 0.27 -16.07
C SER A 91 -18.16 -0.50 -17.32
N ARG A 92 -18.89 -1.59 -17.13
CA ARG A 92 -19.69 -2.22 -18.21
C ARG A 92 -21.13 -1.68 -18.25
N ASP A 93 -21.49 -0.85 -17.28
CA ASP A 93 -22.85 -0.37 -17.07
C ASP A 93 -23.02 1.06 -17.59
N THR A 94 -24.21 1.38 -18.10
CA THR A 94 -24.51 2.69 -18.72
C THR A 94 -24.71 3.81 -17.69
N PHE A 95 -24.79 3.47 -16.41
CA PHE A 95 -25.13 4.38 -15.33
C PHE A 95 -23.93 5.19 -14.78
N TYR A 96 -22.71 4.70 -14.97
CA TYR A 96 -21.49 5.38 -14.55
C TYR A 96 -20.35 5.10 -15.54
N ASN A 97 -19.55 6.11 -15.87
CA ASN A 97 -18.49 6.02 -16.89
C ASN A 97 -17.18 5.37 -16.39
N GLY A 98 -17.23 4.66 -15.26
CA GLY A 98 -16.04 4.19 -14.56
C GLY A 98 -15.42 5.25 -13.63
N PHE A 99 -14.28 4.92 -13.03
CA PHE A 99 -13.53 5.79 -12.12
C PHE A 99 -12.06 5.85 -12.55
N ASP A 100 -11.49 7.06 -12.58
CA ASP A 100 -10.05 7.30 -12.68
C ASP A 100 -9.57 7.65 -11.28
N VAL A 101 -8.71 6.80 -10.72
CA VAL A 101 -8.13 7.00 -9.38
C VAL A 101 -6.64 7.18 -9.54
N SER A 102 -6.11 8.27 -8.99
CA SER A 102 -4.67 8.47 -8.85
C SER A 102 -4.22 7.78 -7.57
N PHE A 103 -3.00 7.28 -7.54
CA PHE A 103 -2.37 6.73 -6.35
C PHE A 103 -0.89 7.11 -6.35
N ASN A 104 -0.31 7.26 -5.17
CA ASN A 104 1.11 7.60 -5.03
C ASN A 104 1.88 6.53 -4.24
N PHE A 105 1.19 5.54 -3.68
CA PHE A 105 1.78 4.37 -3.05
C PHE A 105 1.25 3.07 -3.65
N THR A 106 2.17 2.13 -3.88
CA THR A 106 1.86 0.74 -4.20
C THR A 106 2.49 -0.14 -3.14
N LEU A 107 1.68 -0.94 -2.45
CA LEU A 107 2.13 -1.99 -1.55
C LEU A 107 1.97 -3.32 -2.28
N GLU A 108 3.06 -4.05 -2.40
CA GLU A 108 3.10 -5.35 -3.08
C GLU A 108 3.01 -6.47 -2.05
N PHE A 109 2.08 -7.40 -2.28
CA PHE A 109 1.95 -8.64 -1.53
C PHE A 109 2.06 -9.82 -2.49
N MET A 110 2.29 -11.01 -1.96
CA MET A 110 2.38 -12.24 -2.76
C MET A 110 1.15 -12.49 -3.66
N GLU A 111 -0.05 -12.07 -3.23
CA GLU A 111 -1.31 -12.37 -3.92
C GLU A 111 -1.96 -11.15 -4.60
N GLY A 112 -1.35 -9.97 -4.50
CA GLY A 112 -1.97 -8.76 -5.02
C GLY A 112 -1.27 -7.47 -4.66
N LEU A 113 -1.92 -6.36 -5.01
CA LEU A 113 -1.43 -5.01 -4.80
C LEU A 113 -2.45 -4.19 -4.00
N LEU A 114 -1.98 -3.33 -3.10
CA LEU A 114 -2.79 -2.27 -2.52
C LEU A 114 -2.25 -0.94 -3.05
N LEU A 115 -3.11 -0.25 -3.80
CA LEU A 115 -2.84 1.09 -4.30
C LEU A 115 -3.43 2.09 -3.30
N ILE A 116 -2.66 3.07 -2.87
CA ILE A 116 -3.08 4.09 -1.89
C ILE A 116 -2.75 5.48 -2.43
N GLU A 117 -3.71 6.39 -2.32
CA GLU A 117 -3.51 7.83 -2.45
C GLU A 117 -3.50 8.46 -1.05
N ALA A 118 -2.34 8.98 -0.63
CA ALA A 118 -2.17 9.58 0.69
C ALA A 118 -1.24 10.79 0.63
N ASP A 119 -1.61 11.90 1.29
CA ASP A 119 -0.77 13.10 1.36
C ASP A 119 0.33 12.99 2.43
N GLU A 120 0.20 12.05 3.36
CA GLU A 120 1.09 11.88 4.50
C GLU A 120 1.36 10.39 4.77
N ILE A 121 2.60 10.08 5.14
CA ILE A 121 2.99 8.76 5.66
C ILE A 121 3.89 8.90 6.88
N GLU A 122 3.70 8.06 7.87
CA GLU A 122 4.53 7.95 9.06
C GLU A 122 5.14 6.55 9.14
N ILE A 123 6.45 6.49 9.39
CA ILE A 123 7.21 5.24 9.56
C ILE A 123 7.92 5.33 10.90
N ASP A 124 7.56 4.49 11.87
CA ASP A 124 8.13 4.49 13.24
C ASP A 124 8.15 5.89 13.87
N GLY A 125 7.04 6.63 13.82
CA GLY A 125 6.94 7.99 14.37
C GLY A 125 7.57 9.09 13.50
N VAL A 126 8.22 8.73 12.39
CA VAL A 126 8.83 9.70 11.47
C VAL A 126 7.86 10.02 10.34
N GLY A 127 7.28 11.22 10.38
CA GLY A 127 6.33 11.72 9.39
C GLY A 127 6.97 12.29 8.12
N TYR A 128 6.30 12.06 6.99
CA TYR A 128 6.57 12.62 5.68
C TYR A 128 5.27 13.18 5.12
N ASN A 129 5.26 14.46 4.75
CA ASN A 129 4.04 15.20 4.43
C ASN A 129 4.12 15.86 3.04
N HIS A 130 2.98 16.34 2.54
CA HIS A 130 2.85 17.00 1.24
C HIS A 130 3.28 16.09 0.08
N LEU A 131 2.83 14.84 0.15
CA LEU A 131 3.20 13.77 -0.79
C LEU A 131 2.31 13.73 -2.02
N ILE A 132 1.26 14.55 -2.06
CA ILE A 132 0.46 14.78 -3.25
C ILE A 132 0.81 16.17 -3.79
N ASN A 133 1.19 16.23 -5.07
CA ASN A 133 1.33 17.51 -5.74
C ASN A 133 -0.07 18.01 -6.12
N HIS A 134 -0.70 18.80 -5.26
CA HIS A 134 -1.89 19.57 -5.64
C HIS A 134 -1.48 20.63 -6.67
N ILE A 135 -1.66 20.29 -7.95
CA ILE A 135 -1.62 21.29 -9.02
C ILE A 135 -3.08 21.52 -9.38
N GLY A 136 -3.60 22.69 -9.00
CA GLY A 136 -4.89 23.19 -9.47
C GLY A 136 -4.92 23.43 -10.96
#